data_AF-A0A061HK31-F1
#
_entry.id   AF-A0A061HK31-F1
#
_cell.length_a   1.000
_cell.length_b   1.000
_cell.length_c   1.000
_cell.angle_alpha   90.00
_cell.angle_beta   90.00
_cell.angle_gamma   90.00
#
_symmetry.space_group_name_H-M   'P 1'
#
loop_
_entity.id
_entity.type
_entity.pdbx_description
1 polymer ?
#
loop_
_entity_poly.entity_id
_entity_poly.type
_entity_poly.pdbx_seq_one_letter_code
_entity_poly.pdbx_strand_id
1 'polypeptide(L)'
;MAAAGGAASILTQVQQGGPAPLSTLGDFITSLVDFTRGRLFTLSRDELLTLPEFVLLSLFPNGLLPDGQLNNFDESDAFQVDMMQYDPVSLQYMLDFFRNVAQTITSRMEPSFVSPNTDAVTIDPLQGTSREMLRDRAGIIVLREDLDFYVIPPRAEIEQPEMMNVKRAAGRALLRQDGIFSGLKRSKENENGTTEQHLIEMLTAGGFNPDDRWGHRAIEPTKAVICSLALAKLRSDSRGETGSNAVGMAQKLLLFWRKPARRCWWEGLELENVEGVEGKLKVWIRRVWTLEMSVIGLR
;
A
#
# COMPACT_ATOMS: atom_id res chain seq x y z
N MET A 1 18.42 54.33 -6.13
CA MET A 1 18.77 52.98 -5.65
C MET A 1 17.56 52.40 -4.95
N ALA A 2 16.77 51.58 -5.65
CA ALA A 2 15.58 50.93 -5.11
C ALA A 2 15.77 49.41 -5.21
N ALA A 3 15.64 48.72 -4.07
CA ALA A 3 15.35 47.29 -3.94
C ALA A 3 14.82 47.10 -2.51
N ALA A 4 13.50 47.11 -2.32
CA ALA A 4 12.65 45.92 -2.28
C ALA A 4 12.84 45.11 -0.98
N GLY A 5 12.10 45.52 0.06
CA GLY A 5 11.82 44.68 1.22
C GLY A 5 10.87 43.57 0.81
N GLY A 6 11.36 42.34 0.77
CA GLY A 6 10.56 41.14 0.58
C GLY A 6 9.81 40.79 1.87
N ALA A 7 8.48 40.81 1.80
CA ALA A 7 7.62 40.27 2.83
C ALA A 7 7.94 38.77 3.04
N ALA A 8 8.37 38.42 4.25
CA ALA A 8 8.49 37.02 4.65
C ALA A 8 7.08 36.42 4.70
N SER A 9 6.76 35.53 3.76
CA SER A 9 5.50 34.79 3.73
C SER A 9 5.45 33.83 4.90
N ILE A 10 4.43 33.97 5.77
CA ILE A 10 4.16 33.13 6.94
C ILE A 10 3.72 31.69 6.53
N LEU A 11 3.53 31.42 5.24
CA LEU A 11 2.93 30.19 4.73
C LEU A 11 3.90 29.07 4.30
N THR A 12 5.22 29.17 4.55
CA THR A 12 6.18 28.14 4.10
C THR A 12 7.26 27.77 5.12
N GLN A 13 6.95 27.80 6.43
CA GLN A 13 7.81 27.14 7.43
C GLN A 13 7.17 25.81 7.86
N VAL A 14 7.53 24.74 7.16
CA VAL A 14 7.39 23.38 7.70
C VAL A 14 8.68 23.10 8.45
N GLN A 15 8.58 22.95 9.77
CA GLN A 15 9.69 22.53 10.61
C GLN A 15 10.09 21.11 10.18
N GLN A 16 11.24 20.97 9.53
CA GLN A 16 11.82 19.67 9.20
C GLN A 16 12.32 18.99 10.48
N GLY A 17 11.40 18.45 11.27
CA GLY A 17 11.70 17.38 12.22
C GLY A 17 11.82 16.09 11.43
N GLY A 18 13.04 15.58 11.24
CA GLY A 18 13.24 14.25 10.68
C GLY A 18 12.59 13.19 11.58
N PRO A 19 12.06 12.08 11.04
CA PRO A 19 11.45 11.03 11.85
C PRO A 19 12.48 10.48 12.85
N ALA A 20 12.06 10.34 14.12
CA ALA A 20 12.87 9.70 15.14
C ALA A 20 13.21 8.25 14.71
N PRO A 21 14.43 7.76 15.00
CA PRO A 21 14.81 6.41 14.64
C PRO A 21 13.93 5.40 15.39
N LEU A 22 13.43 4.40 14.66
CA LEU A 22 12.59 3.28 15.13
C LEU A 22 13.26 2.38 16.21
N SER A 23 14.46 2.71 16.68
CA SER A 23 15.33 1.83 17.45
C SER A 23 15.05 1.79 18.96
N THR A 24 14.03 2.49 19.47
CA THR A 24 13.76 2.63 20.92
C THR A 24 12.48 1.94 21.40
N LEU A 25 11.99 0.93 20.68
CA LEU A 25 10.93 0.06 21.20
C LEU A 25 11.52 -0.91 22.24
N GLY A 26 11.06 -0.83 23.50
CA GLY A 26 11.33 -1.82 24.54
C GLY A 26 10.54 -3.12 24.32
N ASP A 27 10.96 -4.20 24.98
CA ASP A 27 10.29 -5.51 24.94
C ASP A 27 8.91 -5.43 25.63
N PHE A 28 7.91 -6.08 25.03
CA PHE A 28 6.48 -6.16 25.45
C PHE A 28 5.51 -5.04 25.03
N ILE A 29 5.51 -4.64 23.75
CA ILE A 29 4.33 -3.92 23.20
C ILE A 29 3.50 -4.87 22.34
N THR A 30 2.44 -5.46 22.91
CA THR A 30 1.25 -5.84 22.14
C THR A 30 0.37 -4.60 22.06
N SER A 31 0.40 -3.89 20.93
CA SER A 31 -0.47 -2.74 20.74
C SER A 31 -1.88 -3.23 20.39
N LEU A 32 -2.83 -3.02 21.30
CA LEU A 32 -4.24 -3.10 20.95
C LEU A 32 -4.59 -1.80 20.23
N VAL A 33 -5.00 -1.91 18.97
CA VAL A 33 -5.32 -0.81 18.08
C VAL A 33 -6.82 -0.83 17.80
N ASP A 34 -7.52 0.20 18.25
CA ASP A 34 -8.95 0.39 18.00
C ASP A 34 -9.19 1.18 16.71
N PHE A 35 -10.00 0.66 15.79
CA PHE A 35 -10.45 1.41 14.62
C PHE A 35 -11.81 2.00 14.92
N THR A 36 -11.92 3.31 14.74
CA THR A 36 -13.14 4.14 14.80
C THR A 36 -14.37 3.61 14.03
N ARG A 37 -14.20 2.62 13.13
CA ARG A 37 -15.30 1.86 12.50
C ARG A 37 -15.74 0.64 13.33
N GLY A 38 -15.39 0.58 14.61
CA GLY A 38 -15.82 -0.43 15.59
C GLY A 38 -15.09 -1.77 15.50
N ARG A 39 -13.85 -1.81 14.99
CA ARG A 39 -13.04 -3.05 14.90
C ARG A 39 -11.75 -2.92 15.68
N LEU A 40 -11.59 -3.77 16.69
CA LEU A 40 -10.36 -3.88 17.48
C LEU A 40 -9.40 -4.86 16.80
N PHE A 41 -8.14 -4.45 16.68
CA PHE A 41 -7.05 -5.32 16.24
C PHE A 41 -5.99 -5.39 17.33
N THR A 42 -5.46 -6.58 17.59
CA THR A 42 -4.26 -6.73 18.42
C THR A 42 -3.09 -6.99 17.48
N LEU A 43 -2.07 -6.14 17.57
CA LEU A 43 -0.84 -6.24 16.79
C LEU A 43 0.34 -6.50 17.73
N SER A 44 1.18 -7.46 17.38
CA SER A 44 2.48 -7.60 18.03
C SER A 44 3.47 -6.58 17.47
N ARG A 45 4.53 -6.29 18.22
CA ARG A 45 5.66 -5.47 17.75
C ARG A 45 6.23 -5.97 16.41
N ASP A 46 6.39 -7.28 16.27
CA ASP A 46 6.93 -7.89 15.05
C ASP A 46 5.99 -7.64 13.85
N GLU A 47 4.68 -7.77 14.05
CA GLU A 47 3.70 -7.45 13.02
C GLU A 47 3.78 -5.98 12.62
N LEU A 48 3.82 -5.09 13.61
CA LEU A 48 3.92 -3.65 13.40
C LEU A 48 5.14 -3.25 12.58
N LEU A 49 6.32 -3.83 12.87
CA LEU A 49 7.57 -3.54 12.17
C LEU A 49 7.59 -4.10 10.73
N THR A 50 6.74 -5.07 10.41
CA THR A 50 6.61 -5.60 9.04
C THR A 50 5.61 -4.82 8.19
N LEU A 51 4.72 -4.03 8.80
CA LEU A 51 3.70 -3.30 8.06
C LEU A 51 4.30 -2.30 7.06
N PRO A 52 3.63 -2.08 5.91
CA PRO A 52 4.04 -1.07 4.94
C PRO A 52 4.06 0.34 5.55
N GLU A 53 4.91 1.20 5.00
CA GLU A 53 5.12 2.56 5.53
C GLU A 53 3.83 3.38 5.45
N PHE A 54 3.07 3.27 4.34
CA PHE A 54 1.81 4.01 4.21
C PHE A 54 0.78 3.62 5.28
N VAL A 55 0.79 2.36 5.72
CA VAL A 55 -0.08 1.91 6.81
C VAL A 55 0.42 2.53 8.09
N LEU A 56 1.70 2.39 8.42
CA LEU A 56 2.29 2.99 9.62
C LEU A 56 2.06 4.50 9.72
N LEU A 57 2.14 5.24 8.62
CA LEU A 57 1.84 6.68 8.59
C LEU A 57 0.35 6.99 8.78
N SER A 58 -0.53 6.11 8.30
CA SER A 58 -1.98 6.24 8.50
C SER A 58 -2.38 5.88 9.94
N LEU A 59 -1.70 4.90 10.51
CA LEU A 59 -1.88 4.44 11.87
C LEU A 59 -1.30 5.44 12.88
N PHE A 60 -0.08 5.92 12.64
CA PHE A 60 0.68 6.78 13.54
C PHE A 60 1.06 8.08 12.84
N PRO A 61 0.09 8.98 12.58
CA PRO A 61 0.36 10.23 11.85
C PRO A 61 1.36 11.14 12.56
N ASN A 62 1.48 11.00 13.89
CA ASN A 62 2.43 11.74 14.73
C ASN A 62 3.67 10.91 15.11
N GLY A 63 3.90 9.75 14.47
CA GLY A 63 4.96 8.81 14.83
C GLY A 63 4.53 7.76 15.85
N LEU A 64 5.29 6.66 15.91
CA LEU A 64 5.00 5.45 16.68
C LEU A 64 5.07 5.63 18.21
N LEU A 65 5.42 6.82 18.70
CA LEU A 65 5.59 7.12 20.13
C LEU A 65 5.04 8.51 20.44
N PRO A 66 4.19 8.68 21.47
CA PRO A 66 4.02 9.98 22.11
C PRO A 66 5.33 10.30 22.84
N ASP A 67 6.03 11.34 22.40
CA ASP A 67 7.12 11.92 23.18
C ASP A 67 6.59 12.33 24.57
N GLY A 68 6.93 11.56 25.60
CA GLY A 68 6.88 12.04 26.99
C GLY A 68 5.93 11.41 28.01
N GLN A 69 5.37 10.20 27.80
CA GLN A 69 4.59 9.51 28.86
C GLN A 69 5.03 8.07 29.17
N LEU A 70 6.33 7.77 29.11
CA LEU A 70 6.87 6.45 29.48
C LEU A 70 6.77 6.10 30.98
N ASN A 71 6.27 6.99 31.84
CA ASN A 71 6.36 6.81 33.29
C ASN A 71 5.05 6.49 34.03
N ASN A 72 3.90 6.32 33.36
CA ASN A 72 2.65 6.21 34.14
C ASN A 72 1.50 5.39 33.55
N PHE A 73 1.74 4.44 32.64
CA PHE A 73 0.67 3.59 32.11
C PHE A 73 0.63 2.23 32.81
N ASP A 74 -0.50 1.96 33.47
CA ASP A 74 -0.92 0.63 33.88
C ASP A 74 -1.03 -0.28 32.65
N GLU A 75 -0.67 -1.54 32.85
CA GLU A 75 -0.55 -2.65 31.88
C GLU A 75 -1.83 -2.98 31.07
N SER A 76 -2.91 -2.22 31.28
CA SER A 76 -4.24 -2.46 30.71
C SER A 76 -4.72 -1.42 29.70
N ASP A 77 -3.98 -0.32 29.48
CA ASP A 77 -4.49 0.76 28.62
C ASP A 77 -4.15 0.46 27.16
N ALA A 78 -5.15 -0.09 26.46
CA ALA A 78 -5.13 -0.21 25.01
C ALA A 78 -4.79 1.15 24.38
N PHE A 79 -3.83 1.17 23.45
CA PHE A 79 -3.58 2.37 22.64
C PHE A 79 -4.81 2.63 21.77
N GLN A 80 -5.73 3.46 22.26
CA GLN A 80 -6.88 3.91 21.50
C GLN A 80 -6.41 4.93 20.47
N VAL A 81 -5.82 4.44 19.39
CA VAL A 81 -5.42 5.28 18.28
C VAL A 81 -6.69 5.65 17.53
N ASP A 82 -7.05 6.93 17.52
CA ASP A 82 -8.20 7.45 16.79
C ASP A 82 -7.93 7.38 15.26
N MET A 83 -8.00 6.18 14.71
CA MET A 83 -7.69 5.89 13.31
C MET A 83 -8.91 6.15 12.43
N MET A 84 -9.39 7.39 12.43
CA MET A 84 -10.62 7.80 11.74
C MET A 84 -10.57 7.64 10.21
N GLN A 85 -9.41 7.34 9.63
CA GLN A 85 -9.16 7.51 8.20
C GLN A 85 -8.83 6.24 7.42
N TYR A 86 -8.44 5.13 8.06
CA TYR A 86 -8.09 3.90 7.34
C TYR A 86 -9.22 2.86 7.38
N ASP A 87 -9.46 2.17 6.26
CA ASP A 87 -10.49 1.14 6.20
C ASP A 87 -10.06 -0.14 6.97
N PRO A 88 -10.81 -0.58 8.00
CA PRO A 88 -10.45 -1.76 8.78
C PRO A 88 -10.56 -3.06 7.98
N VAL A 89 -11.36 -3.12 6.91
CA VAL A 89 -11.44 -4.32 6.07
C VAL A 89 -10.16 -4.46 5.25
N SER A 90 -9.65 -3.36 4.70
CA SER A 90 -8.33 -3.30 4.05
C SER A 90 -7.21 -3.75 4.99
N LEU A 91 -7.21 -3.29 6.25
CA LEU A 91 -6.18 -3.70 7.20
C LEU A 91 -6.29 -5.19 7.56
N GLN A 92 -7.50 -5.69 7.82
CA GLN A 92 -7.71 -7.11 8.09
C GLN A 92 -7.17 -7.97 6.94
N TYR A 93 -7.53 -7.63 5.70
CA TYR A 93 -7.03 -8.32 4.51
C TYR A 93 -5.50 -8.35 4.47
N MET A 94 -4.85 -7.23 4.82
CA MET A 94 -3.39 -7.16 4.90
C MET A 94 -2.81 -8.05 6.00
N LEU A 95 -3.32 -7.95 7.22
CA LEU A 95 -2.83 -8.72 8.36
C LEU A 95 -2.98 -10.22 8.14
N ASP A 96 -4.12 -10.65 7.61
CA ASP A 96 -4.38 -12.06 7.30
C ASP A 96 -3.37 -12.60 6.29
N PHE A 97 -3.05 -11.82 5.26
CA PHE A 97 -2.04 -12.19 4.28
C PHE A 97 -0.64 -12.28 4.90
N PHE A 98 -0.24 -11.27 5.69
CA PHE A 98 1.08 -11.22 6.33
C PHE A 98 1.27 -12.39 7.32
N ARG A 99 0.26 -12.66 8.15
CA ARG A 99 0.24 -13.78 9.10
C ARG A 99 0.36 -15.12 8.39
N ASN A 100 -0.39 -15.33 7.30
CA ASN A 100 -0.31 -16.55 6.49
C ASN A 100 1.10 -16.77 5.91
N VAL A 101 1.71 -15.70 5.36
CA VAL A 101 3.08 -15.77 4.84
C VAL A 101 4.07 -16.10 5.96
N ALA A 102 3.95 -15.48 7.14
CA ALA A 102 4.82 -15.74 8.29
C ALA A 102 4.73 -17.19 8.80
N GLN A 103 3.52 -17.76 8.86
CA GLN A 103 3.29 -19.16 9.22
C GLN A 103 3.96 -20.12 8.23
N THR A 104 3.88 -19.81 6.93
CA THR A 104 4.50 -20.62 5.87
C THR A 104 6.04 -20.64 5.97
N ILE A 105 6.65 -19.54 6.44
CA ILE A 105 8.11 -19.49 6.68
C ILE A 105 8.48 -20.39 7.87
N THR A 106 7.74 -20.26 8.98
CA THR A 106 7.99 -21.03 10.21
C THR A 106 7.86 -22.54 9.97
N SER A 107 6.86 -22.98 9.20
CA SER A 107 6.67 -24.40 8.88
C SER A 107 7.75 -25.01 7.98
N ARG A 108 8.52 -24.19 7.24
CA ARG A 108 9.70 -24.68 6.48
C ARG A 108 10.91 -24.90 7.39
N MET A 109 10.91 -24.27 8.56
CA MET A 109 11.98 -24.32 9.55
C MET A 109 11.73 -25.46 10.55
N GLU A 110 11.63 -26.70 10.08
CA GLU A 110 11.75 -27.87 10.95
C GLU A 110 13.22 -28.02 11.41
N PRO A 111 13.50 -28.45 12.66
CA PRO A 111 14.81 -28.31 13.27
C PRO A 111 15.79 -29.35 12.73
N SER A 112 16.52 -29.02 11.67
CA SER A 112 17.82 -29.64 11.42
C SER A 112 18.81 -29.14 12.48
N PHE A 113 19.26 -30.06 13.33
CA PHE A 113 20.26 -29.88 14.39
C PHE A 113 21.26 -28.74 14.15
N VAL A 114 21.26 -27.81 15.10
CA VAL A 114 22.17 -26.66 15.22
C VAL A 114 23.63 -27.09 15.20
N SER A 115 24.41 -26.56 14.26
CA SER A 115 25.86 -26.40 14.43
C SER A 115 26.10 -24.95 14.87
N PRO A 116 26.69 -24.69 16.05
CA PRO A 116 26.88 -23.33 16.54
C PRO A 116 28.11 -22.74 15.87
N ASN A 117 27.90 -21.81 14.95
CA ASN A 117 28.83 -20.70 14.65
C ASN A 117 28.32 -19.95 13.42
N THR A 118 27.58 -18.87 13.62
CA THR A 118 27.63 -17.75 12.67
C THR A 118 27.32 -16.46 13.40
N ASP A 119 28.35 -15.63 13.52
CA ASP A 119 28.29 -14.28 14.07
C ASP A 119 27.25 -13.43 13.32
N ALA A 120 26.57 -12.55 14.06
CA ALA A 120 25.60 -11.60 13.54
C ALA A 120 26.29 -10.62 12.57
N VAL A 121 26.23 -10.92 11.27
CA VAL A 121 26.67 -9.99 10.23
C VAL A 121 25.57 -8.97 9.97
N THR A 122 25.84 -7.71 10.28
CA THR A 122 25.10 -6.55 9.78
C THR A 122 25.25 -6.49 8.27
N ILE A 123 24.29 -7.05 7.53
CA ILE A 123 24.31 -7.04 6.06
C ILE A 123 23.73 -5.71 5.56
N ASP A 124 24.59 -4.92 4.94
CA ASP A 124 24.24 -3.73 4.17
C ASP A 124 23.38 -4.16 2.94
N PRO A 125 22.17 -3.60 2.69
CA PRO A 125 21.23 -4.08 1.68
C PRO A 125 21.72 -3.98 0.21
N LEU A 126 22.92 -3.48 -0.02
CA LEU A 126 23.50 -3.28 -1.35
C LEU A 126 24.56 -4.32 -1.74
N GLN A 127 25.01 -5.20 -0.83
CA GLN A 127 26.15 -6.10 -1.09
C GLN A 127 25.85 -7.60 -1.00
N GLY A 128 24.73 -8.02 -0.40
CA GLY A 128 24.30 -9.42 -0.39
C GLY A 128 23.61 -9.81 -1.71
N THR A 129 23.83 -11.03 -2.21
CA THR A 129 23.06 -11.50 -3.37
C THR A 129 21.57 -11.55 -2.99
N SER A 130 20.67 -11.03 -3.82
CA SER A 130 19.23 -10.97 -3.53
C SER A 130 18.60 -12.34 -3.15
N ARG A 131 19.25 -13.44 -3.54
CA ARG A 131 18.92 -14.82 -3.13
C ARG A 131 19.20 -15.10 -1.66
N GLU A 132 20.27 -14.53 -1.11
CA GLU A 132 20.70 -14.72 0.27
C GLU A 132 19.77 -13.99 1.24
N MET A 133 19.31 -12.77 0.87
CA MET A 133 18.31 -12.05 1.66
C MET A 133 16.95 -12.76 1.74
N LEU A 134 16.57 -13.52 0.72
CA LEU A 134 15.27 -14.22 0.63
C LEU A 134 15.34 -15.70 1.05
N ARG A 135 16.49 -16.15 1.58
CA ARG A 135 16.69 -17.57 1.94
C ARG A 135 15.81 -17.97 3.13
N ASP A 136 15.73 -17.09 4.13
CA ASP A 136 14.89 -17.25 5.33
C ASP A 136 13.84 -16.14 5.48
N ARG A 137 13.69 -15.30 4.45
CA ARG A 137 12.78 -14.14 4.44
C ARG A 137 11.81 -14.23 3.27
N ALA A 138 10.60 -13.72 3.47
CA ALA A 138 9.64 -13.55 2.39
C ALA A 138 9.48 -12.07 2.05
N GLY A 139 9.69 -11.73 0.78
CA GLY A 139 9.24 -10.46 0.23
C GLY A 139 7.74 -10.50 -0.03
N ILE A 140 7.04 -9.44 0.32
CA ILE A 140 5.64 -9.20 -0.03
C ILE A 140 5.58 -7.93 -0.86
N ILE A 141 5.01 -8.06 -2.05
CA ILE A 141 4.68 -6.95 -2.94
C ILE A 141 3.35 -6.37 -2.47
N VAL A 142 3.34 -5.08 -2.19
CA VAL A 142 2.17 -4.35 -1.71
C VAL A 142 1.81 -3.31 -2.75
N LEU A 143 0.70 -3.52 -3.45
CA LEU A 143 0.21 -2.63 -4.48
C LEU A 143 -1.08 -1.95 -4.00
N ARG A 144 -1.05 -0.63 -3.93
CA ARG A 144 -2.19 0.20 -3.54
C ARG A 144 -2.61 1.10 -4.69
N GLU A 145 -3.92 1.23 -4.89
CA GLU A 145 -4.53 2.21 -5.78
C GLU A 145 -5.41 3.19 -4.99
N ASP A 146 -5.18 4.48 -5.17
CA ASP A 146 -6.15 5.54 -4.89
C ASP A 146 -6.73 6.05 -6.20
N LEU A 147 -8.03 5.91 -6.36
CA LEU A 147 -8.77 6.32 -7.54
C LEU A 147 -9.72 7.45 -7.14
N ASP A 148 -9.32 8.70 -7.39
CA ASP A 148 -10.19 9.86 -7.28
C ASP A 148 -11.03 9.97 -8.56
N PHE A 149 -12.35 10.09 -8.45
CA PHE A 149 -13.23 10.22 -9.61
C PHE A 149 -14.07 11.49 -9.57
N TYR A 150 -14.12 12.16 -10.72
CA TYR A 150 -14.78 13.43 -10.94
C TYR A 150 -15.89 13.21 -11.96
N VAL A 151 -17.12 13.15 -11.46
CA VAL A 151 -18.30 12.96 -12.30
C VAL A 151 -18.72 14.30 -12.89
N ILE A 152 -18.84 14.35 -14.21
CA ILE A 152 -19.36 15.51 -14.92
C ILE A 152 -20.89 15.47 -14.83
N PRO A 153 -21.56 16.59 -14.46
CA PRO A 153 -23.01 16.68 -14.45
C PRO A 153 -23.62 16.20 -15.78
N PRO A 154 -24.58 15.27 -15.77
CA PRO A 154 -25.23 14.79 -17.00
C PRO A 154 -26.11 15.86 -17.65
N ARG A 155 -26.56 16.85 -16.87
CA ARG A 155 -27.38 17.99 -17.28
C ARG A 155 -26.96 19.24 -16.50
N ALA A 156 -27.18 20.43 -17.08
CA ALA A 156 -26.74 21.70 -16.49
C ALA A 156 -27.41 22.00 -15.13
N GLU A 157 -28.73 21.80 -15.05
CA GLU A 157 -29.55 22.16 -13.88
C GLU A 157 -29.75 20.99 -12.90
N ILE A 158 -28.68 20.25 -12.58
CA ILE A 158 -28.76 19.14 -11.62
C ILE A 158 -28.67 19.65 -10.18
N GLU A 159 -29.61 19.24 -9.32
CA GLU A 159 -29.56 19.60 -7.91
C GLU A 159 -28.49 18.81 -7.15
N GLN A 160 -27.99 19.36 -6.03
CA GLN A 160 -26.95 18.68 -5.24
C GLN A 160 -27.32 17.26 -4.77
N PRO A 161 -28.53 16.99 -4.25
CA PRO A 161 -28.89 15.65 -3.80
C PRO A 161 -28.89 14.62 -4.93
N GLU A 162 -29.37 15.02 -6.12
CA GLU A 162 -29.34 14.19 -7.32
C GLU A 162 -27.90 13.94 -7.78
N MET A 163 -27.06 14.97 -7.81
CA MET A 163 -25.66 14.83 -8.17
C MET A 163 -24.90 13.91 -7.20
N MET A 164 -25.24 13.93 -5.90
CA MET A 164 -24.70 12.97 -4.93
C MET A 164 -25.10 11.53 -5.26
N ASN A 165 -26.34 11.29 -5.68
CA ASN A 165 -26.79 9.96 -6.10
C ASN A 165 -26.08 9.50 -7.38
N VAL A 166 -25.90 10.39 -8.35
CA VAL A 166 -25.13 10.10 -9.57
C VAL A 166 -23.67 9.77 -9.23
N LYS A 167 -23.03 10.53 -8.33
CA LYS A 167 -21.66 10.22 -7.86
C LYS A 167 -21.57 8.85 -7.20
N ARG A 168 -22.54 8.48 -6.35
CA ARG A 168 -22.60 7.14 -5.73
C ARG A 168 -22.80 6.05 -6.78
N ALA A 169 -23.67 6.26 -7.77
CA ALA A 169 -23.91 5.32 -8.86
C ALA A 169 -22.67 5.13 -9.75
N ALA A 170 -21.97 6.22 -10.06
CA ALA A 170 -20.68 6.17 -10.76
C ALA A 170 -19.63 5.39 -9.98
N GLY A 171 -19.52 5.64 -8.66
CA GLY A 171 -18.65 4.87 -7.77
C GLY A 171 -18.95 3.37 -7.81
N ARG A 172 -20.23 2.97 -7.73
CA ARG A 172 -20.65 1.56 -7.87
C ARG A 172 -20.26 0.96 -9.22
N ALA A 173 -20.38 1.73 -10.31
CA ALA A 173 -19.99 1.28 -11.64
C ALA A 173 -18.47 1.09 -11.77
N LEU A 174 -17.67 2.02 -11.22
CA LEU A 174 -16.21 1.94 -11.19
C LEU A 174 -15.69 0.82 -10.28
N LEU A 175 -16.44 0.47 -9.24
CA LEU A 175 -16.11 -0.63 -8.34
C LEU A 175 -16.08 -1.98 -9.06
N ARG A 176 -16.94 -2.16 -10.08
CA ARG A 176 -16.98 -3.37 -10.92
C ARG A 176 -15.74 -3.57 -11.80
N GLN A 177 -14.94 -2.53 -12.01
CA GLN A 177 -13.65 -2.64 -12.68
C GLN A 177 -12.61 -3.07 -11.65
N ASP A 178 -12.52 -4.37 -11.38
CA ASP A 178 -11.80 -4.95 -10.25
C ASP A 178 -10.44 -5.57 -10.62
N GLY A 179 -10.09 -5.66 -11.91
CA GLY A 179 -8.79 -6.15 -12.34
C GLY A 179 -7.64 -5.20 -11.99
N ILE A 180 -6.53 -5.73 -11.47
CA ILE A 180 -5.37 -4.94 -11.04
C ILE A 180 -4.80 -4.14 -12.22
N PHE A 181 -4.59 -4.78 -13.36
CA PHE A 181 -4.01 -4.13 -14.54
C PHE A 181 -5.01 -3.42 -15.45
N SER A 182 -6.30 -3.39 -15.10
CA SER A 182 -7.36 -2.83 -15.95
C SER A 182 -7.14 -1.35 -16.30
N GLY A 183 -6.64 -0.55 -15.34
CA GLY A 183 -6.36 0.88 -15.53
C GLY A 183 -5.09 1.18 -16.31
N LEU A 184 -4.12 0.25 -16.34
CA LEU A 184 -2.89 0.39 -17.13
C LEU A 184 -3.09 -0.04 -18.59
N LYS A 185 -3.86 -1.11 -18.84
CA LYS A 185 -4.14 -1.62 -20.19
C LYS A 185 -4.96 -0.66 -21.07
N ARG A 186 -5.55 0.39 -20.48
CA ARG A 186 -6.44 1.35 -21.15
C ARG A 186 -5.76 2.64 -21.61
N SER A 187 -4.51 2.90 -21.21
CA SER A 187 -3.76 4.02 -21.80
C SER A 187 -3.64 3.79 -23.30
N LYS A 188 -4.05 4.78 -24.10
CA LYS A 188 -4.31 4.70 -25.55
C LYS A 188 -3.13 4.33 -26.46
N GLU A 189 -2.01 3.89 -25.88
CA GLU A 189 -0.82 3.43 -26.58
C GLU A 189 -0.68 1.92 -26.33
N ASN A 190 -1.41 1.12 -27.11
CA ASN A 190 -1.10 -0.30 -27.31
C ASN A 190 0.18 -0.45 -28.17
N GLU A 191 1.22 0.33 -27.84
CA GLU A 191 2.54 0.14 -28.41
C GLU A 191 3.26 -0.92 -27.57
N ASN A 192 3.77 -1.95 -28.23
CA ASN A 192 4.61 -2.93 -27.56
C ASN A 192 5.89 -2.24 -27.06
N GLY A 193 6.29 -2.48 -25.81
CA GLY A 193 7.52 -1.92 -25.23
C GLY A 193 7.33 -0.67 -24.38
N THR A 194 6.09 -0.32 -24.00
CA THR A 194 5.81 0.77 -23.07
C THR A 194 6.28 0.47 -21.64
N THR A 195 6.44 1.52 -20.83
CA THR A 195 6.87 1.36 -19.43
C THR A 195 5.79 0.65 -18.59
N GLU A 196 4.53 0.81 -18.97
CA GLU A 196 3.34 0.13 -18.44
C GLU A 196 3.44 -1.38 -18.64
N GLN A 197 3.79 -1.80 -19.86
CA GLN A 197 3.96 -3.21 -20.18
C GLN A 197 5.11 -3.82 -19.38
N HIS A 198 6.24 -3.11 -19.27
CA HIS A 198 7.35 -3.55 -18.42
C HIS A 198 6.98 -3.65 -16.94
N LEU A 199 6.14 -2.73 -16.43
CA LEU A 199 5.64 -2.78 -15.06
C LEU A 199 4.71 -3.99 -14.85
N ILE A 200 3.82 -4.30 -15.80
CA ILE A 200 2.96 -5.48 -15.75
C ILE A 200 3.82 -6.75 -15.74
N GLU A 201 4.82 -6.84 -16.62
CA GLU A 201 5.76 -7.96 -16.67
C GLU A 201 6.54 -8.12 -15.36
N MET A 202 7.04 -7.03 -14.80
CA MET A 202 7.76 -7.04 -13.53
C MET A 202 6.87 -7.52 -12.37
N LEU A 203 5.65 -7.00 -12.27
CA LEU A 203 4.69 -7.40 -11.22
C LEU A 203 4.23 -8.85 -11.40
N THR A 204 4.07 -9.31 -12.64
CA THR A 204 3.71 -10.69 -12.97
C THR A 204 4.85 -11.66 -12.64
N ALA A 205 6.08 -11.30 -13.01
CA ALA A 205 7.29 -12.05 -12.63
C ALA A 205 7.47 -12.08 -11.11
N GLY A 206 7.09 -10.99 -10.43
CA GLY A 206 7.17 -10.85 -8.99
C GLY A 206 6.17 -11.73 -8.22
N GLY A 207 4.95 -11.91 -8.71
CA GLY A 207 3.96 -12.66 -7.94
C GLY A 207 2.53 -12.64 -8.45
N PHE A 208 2.12 -11.54 -9.08
CA PHE A 208 0.76 -11.37 -9.60
C PHE A 208 0.54 -12.17 -10.89
N ASN A 209 -0.72 -12.36 -11.27
CA ASN A 209 -1.12 -12.87 -12.58
C ASN A 209 -1.86 -11.78 -13.40
N PRO A 210 -1.84 -11.83 -14.74
CA PRO A 210 -2.42 -10.78 -15.59
C PRO A 210 -3.92 -10.54 -15.44
N ASP A 211 -4.63 -11.50 -14.87
CA ASP A 211 -6.07 -11.56 -14.60
C ASP A 211 -6.42 -11.38 -13.11
N ASP A 212 -5.41 -11.16 -12.25
CA ASP A 212 -5.63 -10.91 -10.82
C ASP A 212 -6.51 -9.67 -10.60
N ARG A 213 -7.31 -9.77 -9.55
CA ARG A 213 -8.22 -8.72 -9.08
C ARG A 213 -7.69 -8.10 -7.79
N TRP A 214 -8.11 -6.88 -7.50
CA TRP A 214 -7.82 -6.23 -6.22
C TRP A 214 -8.35 -7.09 -5.07
N GLY A 215 -7.49 -7.47 -4.13
CA GLY A 215 -7.88 -8.30 -2.99
C GLY A 215 -8.77 -7.55 -1.99
N HIS A 216 -8.59 -6.24 -1.90
CA HIS A 216 -9.55 -5.33 -1.28
C HIS A 216 -9.80 -4.14 -2.21
N ARG A 217 -11.06 -3.74 -2.38
CA ARG A 217 -11.47 -2.57 -3.16
C ARG A 217 -12.76 -2.00 -2.59
N ALA A 218 -12.74 -0.75 -2.14
CA ALA A 218 -13.89 -0.12 -1.50
C ALA A 218 -14.01 1.37 -1.86
N ILE A 219 -15.24 1.87 -1.85
CA ILE A 219 -15.54 3.30 -2.00
C ILE A 219 -15.46 3.95 -0.62
N GLU A 220 -14.77 5.07 -0.50
CA GLU A 220 -14.76 5.84 0.74
C GLU A 220 -16.13 6.50 0.99
N PRO A 221 -16.77 6.32 2.16
CA PRO A 221 -18.15 6.75 2.40
C PRO A 221 -18.40 8.26 2.18
N THR A 222 -17.39 9.09 2.46
CA THR A 222 -17.51 10.55 2.44
C THR A 222 -16.76 11.20 1.28
N LYS A 223 -16.10 10.41 0.43
CA LYS A 223 -15.23 10.92 -0.64
C LYS A 223 -15.56 10.23 -1.97
N ALA A 224 -15.34 10.92 -3.08
CA ALA A 224 -15.42 10.32 -4.42
C ALA A 224 -14.10 9.59 -4.74
N VAL A 225 -13.75 8.63 -3.89
CA VAL A 225 -12.49 7.90 -3.93
C VAL A 225 -12.75 6.40 -3.81
N ILE A 226 -12.05 5.60 -4.62
CA ILE A 226 -11.96 4.16 -4.44
C ILE A 226 -10.54 3.82 -3.99
N CYS A 227 -10.43 3.17 -2.84
CA CYS A 227 -9.19 2.64 -2.30
C CYS A 227 -9.10 1.16 -2.66
N SER A 228 -7.97 0.72 -3.19
CA SER A 228 -7.73 -0.69 -3.51
C SER A 228 -6.38 -1.15 -3.01
N LEU A 229 -6.30 -2.43 -2.62
CA LEU A 229 -5.11 -3.07 -2.11
C LEU A 229 -4.99 -4.48 -2.69
N ALA A 230 -3.81 -4.81 -3.18
CA ALA A 230 -3.44 -6.14 -3.64
C ALA A 230 -2.07 -6.52 -3.06
N LEU A 231 -1.92 -7.81 -2.74
CA LEU A 231 -0.76 -8.36 -2.06
C LEU A 231 -0.32 -9.60 -2.80
N ALA A 232 0.99 -9.75 -3.01
CA ALA A 232 1.56 -10.95 -3.59
C ALA A 232 2.86 -11.31 -2.87
N LYS A 233 3.06 -12.61 -2.62
CA LYS A 233 4.34 -13.13 -2.14
C LYS A 233 5.33 -13.11 -3.30
N LEU A 234 6.50 -12.50 -3.08
CA LEU A 234 7.56 -12.43 -4.08
C LEU A 234 8.03 -13.85 -4.43
N ARG A 235 7.94 -14.21 -5.72
CA ARG A 235 8.45 -15.48 -6.24
C ARG A 235 9.98 -15.41 -6.32
N SER A 236 10.66 -16.27 -5.56
CA SER A 236 12.13 -16.40 -5.60
C SER A 236 12.62 -17.61 -6.39
N ASP A 237 11.72 -18.52 -6.77
CA ASP A 237 12.08 -19.79 -7.40
C ASP A 237 12.30 -19.64 -8.91
N SER A 238 13.52 -19.99 -9.33
CA SER A 238 13.97 -20.09 -10.73
C SER A 238 13.43 -21.35 -11.44
N ARG A 239 12.37 -21.97 -10.93
CA ARG A 239 11.96 -23.35 -11.26
C ARG A 239 10.83 -23.49 -12.30
N GLY A 240 10.45 -22.41 -12.98
CA GLY A 240 9.60 -22.44 -14.16
C GLY A 240 10.42 -22.23 -15.43
N GLU A 241 10.04 -22.85 -16.54
CA GLU A 241 10.67 -22.86 -17.88
C GLU A 241 10.84 -21.47 -18.53
N THR A 242 10.65 -20.38 -17.80
CA THR A 242 10.71 -18.99 -18.27
C THR A 242 11.95 -18.30 -17.73
N GLY A 243 13.08 -18.53 -18.42
CA GLY A 243 14.29 -17.69 -18.57
C GLY A 243 14.85 -16.86 -17.39
N SER A 244 16.19 -16.82 -17.30
CA SER A 244 17.00 -15.95 -16.41
C SER A 244 16.53 -14.48 -16.28
N ASN A 245 15.80 -13.96 -17.27
CA ASN A 245 15.31 -12.59 -17.31
C ASN A 245 14.14 -12.33 -16.33
N ALA A 246 13.25 -13.31 -16.09
CA ALA A 246 12.11 -13.13 -15.19
C ALA A 246 12.55 -13.01 -13.73
N VAL A 247 13.54 -13.81 -13.33
CA VAL A 247 14.16 -13.75 -11.99
C VAL A 247 14.86 -12.40 -11.78
N GLY A 248 15.57 -11.89 -12.81
CA GLY A 248 16.19 -10.57 -12.77
C GLY A 248 15.16 -9.43 -12.64
N MET A 249 13.99 -9.55 -13.26
CA MET A 249 12.89 -8.57 -13.13
C MET A 249 12.25 -8.59 -11.75
N ALA A 250 11.97 -9.77 -11.19
CA ALA A 250 11.43 -9.90 -9.84
C ALA A 250 12.38 -9.31 -8.79
N GLN A 251 13.70 -9.46 -8.97
CA GLN A 251 14.70 -8.85 -8.08
C GLN A 251 14.72 -7.33 -8.15
N LYS A 252 14.36 -6.70 -9.29
CA LYS A 252 14.25 -5.24 -9.37
C LYS A 252 13.17 -4.68 -8.43
N LEU A 253 12.15 -5.49 -8.07
CA LEU A 253 11.15 -5.07 -7.08
C LEU A 253 11.77 -4.83 -5.70
N LEU A 254 12.90 -5.46 -5.39
CA LEU A 254 13.61 -5.22 -4.13
C LEU A 254 14.14 -3.79 -4.02
N LEU A 255 14.34 -3.08 -5.14
CA LEU A 255 14.74 -1.66 -5.15
C LEU A 255 13.69 -0.75 -4.51
N PHE A 256 12.43 -1.20 -4.44
CA PHE A 256 11.33 -0.46 -3.81
C PHE A 256 11.19 -0.78 -2.31
N TRP A 257 12.09 -1.59 -1.73
CA TRP A 257 12.13 -1.77 -0.29
C TRP A 257 12.45 -0.44 0.39
N ARG A 258 11.55 0.03 1.28
CA ARG A 258 11.68 1.32 2.00
C ARG A 258 11.81 2.54 1.08
N LYS A 259 11.46 2.37 -0.21
CA LYS A 259 11.44 3.42 -1.24
C LYS A 259 10.20 3.21 -2.10
N PRO A 260 9.01 3.60 -1.61
CA PRO A 260 7.76 3.45 -2.35
C PRO A 260 7.87 4.09 -3.74
N ALA A 261 7.53 3.32 -4.78
CA ALA A 261 7.34 3.87 -6.11
C ALA A 261 5.91 4.37 -6.26
N ARG A 262 5.76 5.58 -6.79
CA ARG A 262 4.45 6.20 -7.02
C ARG A 262 4.29 6.59 -8.47
N ARG A 263 3.13 6.29 -9.02
CA ARG A 263 2.74 6.69 -10.37
C ARG A 263 1.36 7.32 -10.33
N CYS A 264 1.23 8.53 -10.86
CA CYS A 264 -0.03 9.28 -10.93
C CYS A 264 -0.37 9.58 -12.39
N TRP A 265 -1.60 9.34 -12.80
CA TRP A 265 -2.07 9.69 -14.15
C TRP A 265 -3.57 10.00 -14.16
N TRP A 266 -4.02 10.58 -15.27
CA TRP A 266 -5.41 10.92 -15.50
C TRP A 266 -5.98 10.11 -16.67
N GLU A 267 -7.24 9.72 -16.53
CA GLU A 267 -7.98 8.96 -17.55
C GLU A 267 -9.39 9.57 -17.67
N GLY A 268 -9.85 9.78 -18.90
CA GLY A 268 -11.24 10.12 -19.19
C GLY A 268 -12.02 8.88 -19.57
N LEU A 269 -13.14 8.62 -18.89
CA LEU A 269 -13.98 7.45 -19.10
C LEU A 269 -15.43 7.86 -19.38
N GLU A 270 -16.07 7.15 -20.29
CA GLU A 270 -17.53 7.20 -20.46
C GLU A 270 -18.13 5.93 -19.85
N LEU A 271 -18.93 6.10 -18.78
CA LEU A 271 -19.66 5.01 -18.14
C LEU A 271 -21.03 4.85 -18.79
N GLU A 272 -21.38 3.62 -19.12
CA GLU A 272 -22.70 3.23 -19.62
C GLU A 272 -23.51 2.54 -18.51
N ASN A 273 -24.84 2.57 -18.61
CA ASN A 273 -25.75 1.93 -17.68
C ASN A 273 -25.54 2.36 -16.21
N VAL A 274 -25.35 3.67 -15.99
CA VAL A 274 -25.27 4.25 -14.64
C VAL A 274 -26.68 4.56 -14.15
N GLU A 275 -27.02 4.04 -12.96
CA GLU A 275 -28.31 4.26 -12.33
C GLU A 275 -28.60 5.75 -12.16
N GLY A 276 -29.79 6.18 -12.59
CA GLY A 276 -30.21 7.59 -12.52
C GLY A 276 -29.62 8.50 -13.60
N VAL A 277 -28.92 7.96 -14.61
CA VAL A 277 -28.41 8.71 -15.76
C VAL A 277 -28.93 8.13 -17.06
N GLU A 278 -29.53 8.97 -17.88
CA GLU A 278 -29.90 8.61 -19.25
C GLU A 278 -28.67 8.72 -20.17
N GLY A 279 -28.25 7.58 -20.74
CA GLY A 279 -27.12 7.53 -21.67
C GLY A 279 -25.75 7.41 -20.99
N LYS A 280 -24.77 8.14 -21.52
CA LYS A 280 -23.36 8.02 -21.12
C LYS A 280 -23.00 9.06 -20.05
N LEU A 281 -22.44 8.61 -18.95
CA LEU A 281 -21.89 9.48 -17.91
C LEU A 281 -20.40 9.70 -18.11
N LYS A 282 -20.00 10.95 -18.28
CA LYS A 282 -18.57 11.32 -18.40
C LYS A 282 -17.95 11.41 -17.01
N VAL A 283 -16.84 10.70 -16.83
CA VAL A 283 -16.09 10.68 -15.57
C VAL A 283 -14.61 10.86 -15.86
N TRP A 284 -13.98 11.78 -15.13
CA TRP A 284 -12.53 11.88 -15.09
C TRP A 284 -12.01 11.15 -13.88
N ILE A 285 -10.92 10.42 -14.07
CA ILE A 285 -10.29 9.63 -13.01
C ILE A 285 -8.87 10.12 -12.86
N ARG A 286 -8.46 10.40 -11.63
CA ARG A 286 -7.06 10.48 -11.24
C ARG A 286 -6.72 9.20 -10.52
N ARG A 287 -5.78 8.42 -11.06
CA ARG A 287 -5.28 7.20 -10.43
C ARG A 287 -3.90 7.46 -9.86
N VAL A 288 -3.70 7.03 -8.63
CA VAL A 288 -2.38 6.98 -8.00
C VAL A 288 -2.11 5.54 -7.60
N TRP A 289 -1.08 4.95 -8.20
CA TRP A 289 -0.54 3.68 -7.74
C TRP A 289 0.64 3.92 -6.83
N THR A 290 0.66 3.20 -5.72
CA THR A 290 1.80 3.11 -4.82
C THR A 290 2.23 1.66 -4.74
N LEU A 291 3.47 1.39 -5.12
CA LEU A 291 4.11 0.09 -5.03
C LEU A 291 5.12 0.14 -3.89
N GLU A 292 4.88 -0.67 -2.88
CA GLU A 292 5.75 -0.88 -1.73
C GLU A 292 6.15 -2.34 -1.64
N MET A 293 7.26 -2.59 -0.95
CA MET A 293 7.68 -3.94 -0.64
C MET A 293 7.99 -4.07 0.84
N SER A 294 7.36 -5.06 1.45
CA SER A 294 7.59 -5.47 2.84
C SER A 294 8.41 -6.75 2.86
N VAL A 295 9.20 -6.95 3.90
CA VAL A 295 10.00 -8.17 4.11
C VAL A 295 9.68 -8.74 5.48
N ILE A 296 9.27 -10.01 5.53
CA ILE A 296 8.99 -10.76 6.75
C ILE A 296 10.13 -11.76 7.00
N GLY A 297 10.52 -11.96 8.26
CA GLY A 297 11.59 -12.88 8.66
C GLY A 297 12.92 -12.20 9.02
N LEU A 298 12.90 -10.91 9.35
CA LEU A 298 14.03 -10.21 9.97
C LEU A 298 14.16 -10.64 11.44
N ARG A 299 14.73 -11.81 11.71
CA ARG A 299 15.28 -12.15 13.03
C ARG A 299 16.79 -12.12 12.96
#